data_AF-A0A662GW86-F1
#
_entry.id   AF-A0A662GW86-F1
#
_cell.length_a   1.000
_cell.length_b   1.000
_cell.length_c   1.000
_cell.angle_alpha   90.00
_cell.angle_beta   90.00
_cell.angle_gamma   90.00
#
_symmetry.space_group_name_H-M   'P 1'
#
loop_
_entity.id
_entity.type
_entity.pdbx_description
1 polymer ?
#
loop_
_entity_poly.entity_id
_entity_poly.type
_entity_poly.pdbx_seq_one_letter_code
_entity_poly.pdbx_strand_id
1 'polypeptide(L)'
;MSTDEKSAINENFIYWYKLFFIRITTNLGVRRVRTFKIESLDDLLEVLKVLANPTRLRIVALLARRPMYVSEIARELRVPYPLVHLYLSKLEQVGIVRSRYEFVRSERPHVRRYCELVDFRVVVSPEAIRRLAGGEEREG
;
A
#
# COMPACT_ATOMS: atom_id res chain seq x y z
N MET A 1 -12.24 -21.01 49.56
CA MET A 1 -10.84 -21.21 49.13
C MET A 1 -10.89 -21.63 47.67
N SER A 2 -10.44 -20.71 46.79
CA SER A 2 -10.06 -20.86 45.37
C SER A 2 -10.28 -22.22 44.71
N THR A 3 -11.15 -22.30 43.70
CA THR A 3 -10.80 -22.63 42.30
C THR A 3 -12.05 -22.44 41.44
N ASP A 4 -12.07 -21.52 40.46
CA ASP A 4 -12.87 -21.62 39.21
C ASP A 4 -12.89 -20.30 38.39
N GLU A 5 -11.71 -19.72 38.11
CA GLU A 5 -11.63 -18.50 37.28
C GLU A 5 -10.57 -18.58 36.16
N LYS A 6 -10.22 -19.79 35.71
CA LYS A 6 -9.22 -19.98 34.64
C LYS A 6 -9.67 -20.86 33.46
N SER A 7 -10.97 -21.09 33.28
CA SER A 7 -11.47 -21.89 32.14
C SER A 7 -12.10 -21.10 30.99
N ALA A 8 -12.32 -19.78 31.12
CA ALA A 8 -13.01 -19.00 30.09
C ALA A 8 -12.09 -18.32 29.06
N ILE A 9 -10.76 -18.44 29.20
CA ILE A 9 -9.80 -17.63 28.42
C ILE A 9 -9.32 -18.32 27.13
N ASN A 10 -9.66 -19.59 26.88
CA ASN A 10 -9.01 -20.34 25.80
C ASN A 10 -9.88 -20.68 24.57
N GLU A 11 -11.21 -20.54 24.63
CA GLU A 11 -12.03 -20.80 23.44
C GLU A 11 -12.12 -19.58 22.52
N ASN A 12 -12.22 -18.37 23.07
CA ASN A 12 -12.32 -17.15 22.25
C ASN A 12 -11.00 -16.77 21.56
N PHE A 13 -9.87 -17.23 22.08
CA PHE A 13 -8.53 -16.99 21.53
C PHE A 13 -8.30 -17.81 20.23
N ILE A 14 -8.81 -19.04 20.18
CA ILE A 14 -8.72 -19.92 19.00
C ILE A 14 -9.67 -19.45 17.90
N TYR A 15 -10.86 -18.94 18.24
CA TYR A 15 -11.78 -18.34 17.27
C TYR A 15 -11.23 -17.04 16.67
N TRP A 16 -10.60 -16.19 17.48
CA TRP A 16 -9.92 -14.99 16.98
C TRP A 16 -8.75 -15.34 16.07
N TYR A 17 -7.92 -16.33 16.41
CA TYR A 17 -6.85 -16.78 15.53
C TYR A 17 -7.36 -17.48 14.27
N LYS A 18 -8.40 -18.33 14.34
CA LYS A 18 -9.01 -18.93 13.13
C LYS A 18 -9.61 -17.89 12.20
N LEU A 19 -10.35 -16.90 12.72
CA LEU A 19 -10.89 -15.80 11.90
C LEU A 19 -9.79 -14.87 11.37
N PHE A 20 -8.72 -14.65 12.15
CA PHE A 20 -7.55 -13.88 11.72
C PHE A 20 -6.74 -14.61 10.65
N PHE A 21 -6.54 -15.92 10.78
CA PHE A 21 -5.85 -16.77 9.82
C PHE A 21 -6.68 -16.99 8.55
N ILE A 22 -8.00 -17.18 8.67
CA ILE A 22 -8.94 -17.21 7.53
C ILE A 22 -8.93 -15.85 6.80
N ARG A 23 -8.84 -14.71 7.48
CA ARG A 23 -8.69 -13.39 6.81
C ARG A 23 -7.38 -13.28 6.00
N ILE A 24 -6.29 -13.88 6.50
CA ILE A 24 -4.98 -13.91 5.84
C ILE A 24 -4.98 -14.85 4.62
N THR A 25 -5.61 -16.02 4.70
CA THR A 25 -5.59 -17.03 3.61
C THR A 25 -6.70 -16.88 2.58
N THR A 26 -7.84 -16.26 2.92
CA THR A 26 -8.98 -16.08 2.00
C THR A 26 -8.90 -14.83 1.11
N ASN A 27 -7.72 -14.19 1.03
CA ASN A 27 -7.37 -13.29 -0.08
C ASN A 27 -6.60 -14.02 -1.20
N LEU A 28 -6.88 -15.31 -1.42
CA LEU A 28 -6.58 -16.00 -2.68
C LEU A 28 -7.69 -15.81 -3.73
N GLY A 29 -8.49 -14.75 -3.61
CA GLY A 29 -9.20 -14.19 -4.75
C GLY A 29 -8.19 -13.42 -5.58
N VAL A 30 -7.94 -13.85 -6.82
CA VAL A 30 -7.21 -13.11 -7.84
C VAL A 30 -7.86 -11.73 -7.97
N ARG A 31 -7.45 -10.79 -7.11
CA ARG A 31 -7.74 -9.38 -7.30
C ARG A 31 -7.13 -9.07 -8.64
N ARG A 32 -7.95 -8.61 -9.57
CA ARG A 32 -7.50 -8.09 -10.86
C ARG A 32 -6.60 -6.91 -10.54
N VAL A 33 -5.31 -7.21 -10.35
CA VAL A 33 -4.24 -6.25 -10.12
C VAL A 33 -4.38 -5.27 -11.28
N ARG A 34 -4.66 -4.01 -10.97
CA ARG A 34 -4.57 -2.97 -11.99
C ARG A 34 -3.08 -2.82 -12.23
N THR A 35 -2.57 -3.54 -13.22
CA THR A 35 -1.17 -3.46 -13.62
C THR A 35 -0.92 -2.03 -14.10
N PHE A 36 -0.20 -1.23 -13.32
CA PHE A 36 0.53 -0.12 -13.94
C PHE A 36 1.58 -0.76 -14.85
N LYS A 37 1.54 -0.38 -16.13
CA LYS A 37 2.20 -1.10 -17.22
C LYS A 37 3.69 -0.75 -17.19
N ILE A 38 4.55 -1.75 -17.03
CA ILE A 38 6.01 -1.61 -17.19
C ILE A 38 6.33 -2.24 -18.54
N GLU A 39 6.60 -1.42 -19.55
CA GLU A 39 6.85 -1.86 -20.92
C GLU A 39 8.31 -1.66 -21.34
N SER A 40 9.01 -0.71 -20.71
CA SER A 40 10.41 -0.38 -20.97
C SER A 40 11.29 -0.48 -19.72
N LEU A 41 12.61 -0.38 -19.92
CA LEU A 41 13.56 -0.23 -18.82
C LEU A 41 13.36 1.10 -18.07
N ASP A 42 12.99 2.17 -18.79
CA ASP A 42 12.75 3.47 -18.19
C ASP A 42 11.53 3.48 -17.25
N ASP A 43 10.44 2.79 -17.64
CA ASP A 43 9.26 2.63 -16.77
C ASP A 43 9.64 1.90 -15.48
N LEU A 44 10.40 0.82 -15.60
CA LEU A 44 10.88 0.05 -14.44
C LEU A 44 11.75 0.92 -13.55
N LEU A 45 12.67 1.69 -14.15
CA LEU A 45 13.58 2.56 -13.43
C LEU A 45 12.83 3.68 -12.70
N GLU A 46 11.79 4.27 -13.29
CA GLU A 46 10.96 5.29 -12.65
C GLU A 46 10.27 4.74 -11.39
N VAL A 47 9.61 3.59 -11.52
CA VAL A 47 8.96 2.90 -10.40
C VAL A 47 9.96 2.58 -9.30
N LEU A 48 11.14 2.04 -9.64
CA LEU A 48 12.18 1.70 -8.68
C LEU A 48 12.74 2.95 -7.99
N LYS A 49 12.99 4.05 -8.70
CA LYS A 49 13.41 5.34 -8.12
C LYS A 49 12.39 5.85 -7.11
N VAL A 50 11.10 5.75 -7.41
CA VAL A 50 10.04 6.11 -6.47
C VAL A 50 10.03 5.13 -5.29
N LEU A 51 10.15 3.82 -5.47
CA LEU A 51 10.16 2.89 -4.35
C LEU A 51 11.44 2.94 -3.49
N ALA A 52 12.57 3.39 -4.03
CA ALA A 52 13.88 3.48 -3.36
C ALA A 52 13.98 4.60 -2.31
N ASN A 53 12.98 4.72 -1.45
CA ASN A 53 13.00 5.59 -0.27
C ASN A 53 12.31 4.89 0.91
N PRO A 54 12.97 4.75 2.07
CA PRO A 54 12.42 4.03 3.22
C PRO A 54 11.07 4.57 3.70
N THR A 55 10.88 5.89 3.69
CA THR A 55 9.61 6.50 4.11
C THR A 55 8.49 6.20 3.13
N ARG A 56 8.77 6.20 1.82
CA ARG A 56 7.76 5.83 0.81
C ARG A 56 7.35 4.37 0.92
N LEU A 57 8.29 3.46 1.20
CA LEU A 57 7.96 2.06 1.50
C LEU A 57 7.12 1.92 2.78
N ARG A 58 7.39 2.71 3.81
CA ARG A 58 6.57 2.75 5.03
C ARG A 58 5.15 3.26 4.75
N ILE A 59 4.99 4.27 3.88
CA ILE A 59 3.67 4.73 3.44
C ILE A 59 2.91 3.59 2.74
N VAL A 60 3.56 2.88 1.81
CA VAL A 60 2.98 1.71 1.13
C VAL A 60 2.55 0.65 2.15
N ALA A 61 3.40 0.35 3.14
CA ALA A 61 3.08 -0.62 4.20
C ALA A 61 1.88 -0.20 5.06
N LEU A 62 1.73 1.09 5.36
CA LEU A 62 0.55 1.62 6.05
C LEU A 62 -0.71 1.47 5.20
N LEU A 63 -0.64 1.90 3.93
CA LEU A 63 -1.78 1.85 3.01
C LEU A 63 -2.21 0.41 2.65
N ALA A 64 -1.28 -0.55 2.70
CA ALA A 64 -1.58 -1.97 2.54
C ALA A 64 -2.48 -2.52 3.67
N ARG A 65 -2.43 -1.93 4.87
CA ARG A 65 -3.30 -2.35 6.00
C ARG A 65 -4.71 -1.82 5.83
N ARG A 66 -4.84 -0.56 5.44
CA ARG A 66 -6.10 0.13 5.16
C ARG A 66 -5.81 1.45 4.45
N PRO A 67 -6.78 1.99 3.70
CA PRO A 67 -6.65 3.36 3.24
C PRO A 67 -6.78 4.40 4.36
N MET A 68 -6.13 5.55 4.17
CA MET A 68 -5.86 6.55 5.21
C MET A 68 -5.88 7.97 4.67
N TYR A 69 -6.16 8.94 5.52
CA TYR A 69 -5.92 10.35 5.21
C TYR A 69 -4.43 10.70 5.33
N VAL A 70 -3.97 11.68 4.54
CA VAL A 70 -2.58 12.18 4.60
C VAL A 70 -2.17 12.58 6.02
N SER A 71 -3.09 13.19 6.78
CA SER A 71 -2.87 13.59 8.16
C SER A 71 -2.64 12.41 9.12
N GLU A 72 -3.29 11.27 8.87
CA GLU A 72 -3.07 10.06 9.66
C GLU A 72 -1.69 9.46 9.38
N ILE A 73 -1.31 9.39 8.10
CA ILE A 73 0.00 8.88 7.67
C ILE A 73 1.14 9.72 8.26
N ALA A 74 1.01 11.05 8.23
CA ALA A 74 1.98 11.97 8.83
C ALA A 74 2.15 11.74 10.33
N ARG A 75 1.04 11.58 11.07
CA ARG A 75 1.05 11.29 12.51
C ARG A 75 1.67 9.93 12.82
N GLU A 76 1.31 8.90 12.07
CA GLU A 76 1.80 7.53 12.28
C GLU A 76 3.31 7.41 12.02
N LEU A 77 3.80 8.05 10.95
CA LEU A 77 5.22 8.03 10.58
C LEU A 77 6.06 9.06 11.33
N ARG A 78 5.44 10.00 12.05
CA ARG A 78 6.09 11.17 12.68
C ARG A 78 6.89 11.99 11.65
N VAL A 79 6.31 12.18 10.46
CA VAL A 79 6.89 12.91 9.33
C VAL A 79 6.06 14.17 9.06
N PRO A 80 6.68 15.33 8.73
CA PRO A 80 5.94 16.53 8.38
C PRO A 80 4.91 16.31 7.26
N TYR A 81 3.71 16.85 7.44
CA TYR A 81 2.60 16.73 6.48
C TYR A 81 3.00 17.10 5.03
N PRO A 82 3.71 18.23 4.77
CA PRO A 82 4.11 18.58 3.40
C PRO A 82 4.98 17.51 2.73
N LEU A 83 5.83 16.83 3.50
CA LEU A 83 6.71 15.80 2.98
C LEU A 83 5.94 14.51 2.65
N VAL A 84 4.97 14.12 3.49
CA VAL A 84 4.06 13.01 3.19
C VAL A 84 3.23 13.31 1.94
N HIS A 85 2.75 14.55 1.80
CA HIS A 85 2.03 14.98 0.61
C HIS A 85 2.89 14.82 -0.67
N LEU A 86 4.14 15.28 -0.63
CA LEU A 86 5.11 15.12 -1.72
C LEU A 86 5.34 13.64 -2.08
N TYR A 87 5.52 12.80 -1.06
CA TYR A 87 5.73 11.36 -1.24
C TYR A 87 4.53 10.64 -1.85
N LEU A 88 3.32 10.95 -1.39
CA LEU A 88 2.09 10.39 -1.95
C LEU A 88 1.88 10.84 -3.39
N SER A 89 2.17 12.09 -3.73
CA SER A 89 2.10 12.56 -5.12
C SER A 89 3.08 11.82 -6.03
N LYS A 90 4.30 11.51 -5.56
CA LYS A 90 5.26 10.70 -6.33
C LYS A 90 4.81 9.24 -6.51
N LEU A 91 4.21 8.65 -5.47
CA LEU A 91 3.65 7.30 -5.55
C LEU A 91 2.41 7.25 -6.48
N GLU A 92 1.61 8.30 -6.51
CA GLU A 92 0.45 8.42 -7.40
C GLU A 92 0.86 8.62 -8.86
N GLN A 93 1.94 9.37 -9.12
CA GLN A 93 2.51 9.55 -10.48
C GLN A 93 2.85 8.22 -11.15
N VAL A 94 3.42 7.27 -10.40
CA VAL A 94 3.76 5.92 -10.91
C VAL A 94 2.63 4.89 -10.69
N GLY A 95 1.43 5.33 -10.32
CA GLY A 95 0.25 4.46 -10.21
C GLY A 95 0.20 3.52 -8.99
N ILE A 96 1.09 3.67 -8.01
CA ILE A 96 1.11 2.84 -6.79
C ILE A 96 0.01 3.25 -5.81
N VAL A 97 -0.32 4.53 -5.76
CA VAL A 97 -1.37 5.09 -4.89
C VAL A 97 -2.41 5.79 -5.74
N ARG A 98 -3.67 5.75 -5.30
CA ARG A 98 -4.73 6.64 -5.79
C ARG A 98 -5.23 7.51 -4.64
N SER A 99 -5.61 8.74 -4.94
CA SER A 99 -6.15 9.66 -3.95
C SER A 99 -7.44 10.32 -4.40
N ARG A 100 -8.23 10.76 -3.42
CA ARG A 100 -9.41 11.60 -3.62
C ARG A 100 -9.48 12.67 -2.54
N TYR A 101 -10.17 13.75 -2.85
CA TYR A 101 -10.45 14.80 -1.87
C TYR A 101 -11.86 14.61 -1.31
N GLU A 102 -11.97 14.67 0.01
CA GLU A 102 -13.24 14.57 0.73
C GLU A 102 -13.51 15.87 1.48
N PHE A 103 -14.71 16.40 1.32
CA PHE A 103 -15.16 17.58 2.04
C PHE A 103 -15.74 17.17 3.39
N VAL A 104 -15.20 17.73 4.47
CA VAL A 104 -15.67 17.47 5.83
C VAL A 104 -16.61 18.61 6.24
N ARG A 105 -17.87 18.27 6.48
CA ARG A 105 -18.86 19.18 7.05
C ARG A 105 -18.70 19.18 8.57
N SER A 106 -18.12 20.25 9.11
CA SER A 106 -17.99 20.53 10.54
C SER A 106 -18.17 22.02 10.78
N GLU A 107 -18.05 22.47 12.04
CA GLU A 107 -18.07 23.90 12.40
C GLU A 107 -17.07 24.74 11.58
N ARG A 108 -15.95 24.13 11.17
CA ARG A 108 -14.98 24.70 10.23
C ARG A 108 -14.81 23.75 9.04
N PRO A 109 -15.58 23.94 7.96
CA PRO A 109 -15.51 23.08 6.79
C PRO A 109 -14.11 23.09 6.19
N HIS A 110 -13.62 21.92 5.83
CA HIS A 110 -12.29 21.76 5.25
C HIS A 110 -12.23 20.53 4.34
N VAL A 111 -11.20 20.48 3.50
CA VAL A 111 -10.97 19.36 2.57
C VAL A 111 -9.84 18.49 3.11
N ARG A 112 -10.00 17.17 3.04
CA ARG A 112 -8.97 16.20 3.39
C ARG A 112 -8.66 15.32 2.19
N ARG A 113 -7.38 15.03 1.97
CA ARG A 113 -6.95 14.06 0.95
C ARG A 113 -6.93 12.67 1.56
N TYR A 114 -7.70 11.76 0.96
CA TYR A 114 -7.76 10.35 1.31
C TYR A 114 -7.01 9.53 0.28
N CYS A 115 -6.16 8.62 0.73
CA CYS A 115 -5.25 7.85 -0.10
C CYS A 115 -5.44 6.35 0.13
N GLU A 116 -5.30 5.58 -0.94
CA GLU A 116 -5.41 4.13 -0.90
C GLU A 116 -4.40 3.47 -1.83
N LEU A 117 -3.95 2.27 -1.46
CA LEU A 117 -3.01 1.51 -2.25
C LEU A 117 -3.72 0.92 -3.47
N VAL A 118 -3.10 1.07 -4.64
CA VAL A 118 -3.46 0.29 -5.83
C VAL A 118 -2.74 -1.04 -5.71
N ASP A 119 -3.44 -2.16 -5.87
CA ASP A 119 -2.79 -3.49 -5.85
C ASP A 119 -1.76 -3.59 -6.97
N PHE A 120 -0.52 -3.95 -6.64
CA PHE A 120 0.59 -3.95 -7.58
C PHE A 120 1.65 -5.02 -7.28
N ARG A 121 2.41 -5.38 -8.31
CA ARG A 121 3.56 -6.28 -8.21
C ARG A 121 4.68 -5.80 -9.13
N VAL A 122 5.87 -5.57 -8.56
CA VAL A 122 7.09 -5.29 -9.32
C VAL A 122 7.98 -6.52 -9.26
N VAL A 123 8.39 -7.05 -10.41
CA VAL A 123 9.29 -8.21 -10.50
C VAL A 123 10.61 -7.74 -11.11
N VAL A 124 11.68 -7.82 -10.33
CA VAL A 124 13.05 -7.54 -10.78
C VAL A 124 13.81 -8.85 -10.83
N SER A 125 14.16 -9.29 -12.03
CA SER A 125 14.92 -10.52 -12.29
C SER A 125 15.76 -10.34 -13.56
N PRO A 126 16.84 -11.11 -13.75
CA PRO A 126 17.62 -11.08 -14.99
C PRO A 126 16.74 -11.25 -16.24
N GLU A 127 15.76 -12.16 -16.19
CA GLU A 127 14.85 -12.44 -17.30
C GLU A 127 13.89 -11.27 -17.58
N ALA A 128 13.35 -10.65 -16.54
CA ALA A 128 12.49 -9.48 -16.68
C ALA A 128 13.25 -8.29 -17.28
N ILE A 129 14.48 -8.05 -16.83
CA ILE A 129 15.34 -6.97 -17.34
C ILE A 129 15.69 -7.23 -18.81
N ARG A 130 16.14 -8.45 -19.15
CA ARG A 130 16.44 -8.82 -20.54
C ARG A 130 15.25 -8.63 -21.48
N ARG A 131 14.05 -8.99 -21.02
CA ARG A 131 12.82 -8.82 -21.81
C ARG A 131 12.50 -7.35 -22.07
N LEU A 132 12.65 -6.49 -21.06
CA LEU A 132 12.39 -5.05 -21.20
C LEU A 132 13.47 -4.38 -22.08
N ALA A 133 14.73 -4.80 -21.96
CA ALA A 133 15.83 -4.31 -22.80
C ALA A 133 15.65 -4.70 -24.28
N GLY A 134 15.29 -5.94 -24.58
CA GLY A 134 15.10 -6.44 -25.95
C GLY A 134 13.78 -6.00 -26.61
N GLY A 135 12.91 -5.29 -25.89
CA GLY A 135 11.70 -4.67 -26.45
C GLY A 135 11.99 -3.38 -27.24
N GLU A 136 13.14 -2.75 -26.99
CA GLU A 136 13.57 -1.50 -27.62
C GLU A 136 14.10 -1.71 -29.06
N GLU A 137 14.43 -2.95 -29.45
CA GLU A 137 14.99 -3.31 -30.76
C GLU A 137 13.94 -3.48 -31.88
N ARG A 138 12.64 -3.21 -31.62
CA ARG A 138 11.56 -3.37 -32.62
C ARG A 138 11.11 -2.07 -33.31
N GLU A 139 11.77 -0.96 -33.04
CA GLU A 139 11.64 0.29 -33.80
C GLU A 139 13.00 0.66 -34.41
N GLY A 140 13.33 0.01 -35.54
CA GLY A 140 14.55 0.25 -36.32
C GLY A 140 14.54 -0.51 -37.63
#